data_AF-A0A1V0GX39-F1
#
_entry.id   AF-A0A1V0GX39-F1
#
_cell.length_a   1.000
_cell.length_b   1.000
_cell.length_c   1.000
_cell.angle_alpha   90.00
_cell.angle_beta   90.00
_cell.angle_gamma   90.00
#
_symmetry.space_group_name_H-M   'P 1'
#
loop_
_entity.id
_entity.type
_entity.pdbx_description
1 polymer ?
#
loop_
_entity_poly.entity_id
_entity_poly.type
_entity_poly.pdbx_seq_one_letter_code
_entity_poly.pdbx_strand_id
1 'polypeptide(L)'
;MSQHLELLTQARQAIETFRPDHAAQMLGRFEAAIVENPPLPSERKRIAAELNRIIGLSGAARDGVASAREQLRDLMRLARGLDIYDRDGARTQRNTPGTVIGRF
;
A
#
# COMPACT_ATOMS: atom_id res chain seq x y z
N MET A 1 5.14 24.08 -21.16
CA MET A 1 5.27 23.68 -19.73
C MET A 1 6.74 23.33 -19.52
N SER A 2 7.33 23.51 -18.34
CA SER A 2 8.76 23.19 -18.20
C SER A 2 8.97 21.70 -18.03
N GLN A 3 10.09 21.20 -18.56
CA GLN A 3 10.48 19.79 -18.51
C GLN A 3 10.38 19.21 -17.08
N HIS A 4 10.82 19.98 -16.09
CA HIS A 4 10.73 19.63 -14.67
C HIS A 4 9.29 19.34 -14.22
N LEU A 5 8.36 20.23 -14.59
CA LEU A 5 6.95 20.09 -14.21
C LEU A 5 6.28 18.94 -14.98
N GLU A 6 6.69 18.71 -16.23
CA GLU A 6 6.20 17.59 -17.04
C GLU A 6 6.58 16.24 -16.44
N LEU A 7 7.82 16.08 -16.00
CA LEU A 7 8.29 14.86 -15.32
C LEU A 7 7.50 14.60 -14.03
N LEU A 8 7.27 15.63 -13.21
CA LEU A 8 6.45 15.49 -12.01
C LEU A 8 4.98 15.18 -12.31
N THR A 9 4.42 15.79 -13.36
CA THR A 9 3.05 15.49 -13.79
C THR A 9 2.91 14.04 -14.23
N GLN A 10 3.88 13.53 -14.99
CA GLN A 10 3.92 12.12 -15.40
C GLN A 10 4.10 11.17 -14.20
N ALA A 11 4.94 11.53 -13.23
CA ALA A 11 5.10 10.76 -12.00
C ALA A 11 3.78 10.68 -11.21
N ARG A 12 3.07 11.81 -11.06
CA ARG A 12 1.76 11.85 -10.41
C ARG A 12 0.74 10.95 -11.12
N GLN A 13 0.65 11.06 -12.44
CA GLN A 13 -0.27 10.22 -13.23
C GLN A 13 0.08 8.73 -13.10
N ALA A 14 1.36 8.38 -13.02
CA ALA A 14 1.79 7.01 -12.78
C ALA A 14 1.35 6.50 -11.40
N ILE A 15 1.37 7.34 -10.35
CA ILE A 15 0.84 6.98 -9.02
C ILE A 15 -0.67 6.77 -9.07
N GLU A 16 -1.41 7.69 -9.70
CA GLU A 16 -2.87 7.62 -9.86
C GLU A 16 -3.33 6.37 -10.63
N THR A 17 -2.48 5.87 -11.53
CA THR A 17 -2.73 4.66 -12.33
C THR A 17 -2.07 3.39 -11.76
N PHE A 18 -1.63 3.42 -10.51
CA PHE A 18 -1.01 2.27 -9.82
C PHE A 18 0.22 1.69 -10.52
N ARG A 19 1.05 2.55 -11.13
CA ARG A 19 2.32 2.21 -11.79
C ARG A 19 3.52 2.75 -10.99
N PRO A 20 3.85 2.18 -9.82
CA PRO A 20 4.89 2.71 -8.93
C PRO A 20 6.29 2.71 -9.56
N ASP A 21 6.63 1.68 -10.36
CA ASP A 21 7.94 1.62 -11.03
C ASP A 21 8.11 2.75 -12.05
N HIS A 22 7.03 3.09 -12.77
CA HIS A 22 7.05 4.18 -13.72
C HIS A 22 7.11 5.54 -13.01
N ALA A 23 6.41 5.70 -11.89
CA ALA A 23 6.51 6.88 -11.05
C ALA A 23 7.96 7.09 -10.54
N ALA A 24 8.59 6.04 -10.03
CA ALA A 24 9.98 6.07 -9.56
C ALA A 24 10.94 6.44 -10.70
N GLN A 25 10.74 5.89 -11.91
CA GLN A 25 11.55 6.25 -13.07
C GLN A 25 11.42 7.75 -13.42
N MET A 26 10.20 8.30 -13.41
CA MET A 26 9.99 9.73 -13.72
C MET A 26 10.59 10.64 -12.67
N LEU A 27 10.50 10.27 -11.39
CA LEU A 27 11.12 11.00 -10.28
C LEU A 27 12.66 10.98 -10.39
N GLY A 28 13.26 9.83 -10.73
CA GLY A 28 14.71 9.76 -10.95
C GLY A 28 15.18 10.61 -12.13
N ARG A 29 14.39 10.66 -13.22
CA ARG A 29 14.66 11.58 -14.35
C ARG A 29 14.54 13.04 -13.95
N PHE A 30 13.58 13.38 -13.10
CA PHE A 30 13.43 14.73 -12.56
C PHE A 30 14.62 15.13 -11.68
N GLU A 31 15.08 14.24 -10.79
CA GLU A 31 16.27 14.48 -9.98
C GLU A 31 17.51 14.74 -10.84
N ALA A 32 17.75 13.91 -11.87
CA ALA A 32 18.84 14.11 -12.82
C ALA A 32 18.71 15.46 -13.56
N ALA A 33 17.51 15.78 -14.04
CA ALA A 33 17.25 17.02 -14.77
C ALA A 33 17.53 18.27 -13.92
N ILE A 34 17.22 18.26 -12.61
CA ILE A 34 17.49 19.40 -11.73
C ILE A 34 19.00 19.63 -11.55
N VAL A 35 19.78 18.56 -11.49
CA VAL A 35 21.24 18.64 -11.37
C VAL A 35 21.84 19.23 -12.65
N GLU A 36 21.38 18.80 -13.81
CA GLU A 36 21.86 19.28 -15.12
C GLU A 36 21.41 20.72 -15.41
N ASN A 37 20.15 21.04 -15.13
CA ASN A 37 19.56 22.35 -15.42
C ASN A 37 18.65 22.80 -14.27
N PRO A 38 19.20 23.51 -13.27
CA PRO A 38 18.45 23.94 -12.10
C PRO A 38 17.21 24.79 -12.47
N PRO A 39 16.04 24.54 -11.85
CA PRO A 39 14.83 25.27 -12.16
C PRO A 39 14.93 26.75 -11.78
N LEU A 40 14.35 27.58 -12.65
CA LEU A 40 14.28 29.02 -12.44
C LEU A 40 13.50 29.34 -11.15
N PRO A 41 13.83 30.43 -10.44
CA PRO A 41 13.14 30.79 -9.20
C PRO A 41 11.61 30.88 -9.34
N SER A 42 11.13 31.34 -10.50
CA SER A 42 9.71 31.46 -10.84
C SER A 42 8.99 30.10 -10.91
N GLU A 43 9.71 29.02 -11.16
CA GLU A 43 9.16 27.67 -11.36
C GLU A 43 9.17 26.84 -10.08
N ARG A 44 10.09 27.15 -9.15
CA ARG A 44 10.27 26.41 -7.89
C ARG A 44 8.98 26.30 -7.09
N LYS A 45 8.15 27.36 -7.07
CA LYS A 45 6.86 27.34 -6.37
C LYS A 45 5.89 26.31 -6.97
N ARG A 46 5.86 26.18 -8.29
CA ARG A 46 5.01 25.20 -8.99
C ARG A 46 5.51 23.78 -8.81
N ILE A 47 6.83 23.59 -8.91
CA ILE A 47 7.50 22.32 -8.64
C ILE A 47 7.23 21.84 -7.21
N ALA A 48 7.39 22.72 -6.21
CA ALA A 48 7.12 22.40 -4.82
C ALA A 48 5.64 22.03 -4.58
N ALA A 49 4.71 22.75 -5.23
CA ALA A 49 3.29 22.41 -5.15
C ALA A 49 3.00 21.01 -5.74
N GLU A 50 3.62 20.65 -6.86
CA GLU A 50 3.43 19.33 -7.48
C GLU A 50 4.06 18.20 -6.66
N LEU A 51 5.26 18.41 -6.10
CA LEU A 51 5.88 17.46 -5.17
C LEU A 51 5.02 17.21 -3.92
N ASN A 52 4.43 18.26 -3.35
CA ASN A 52 3.52 18.12 -2.21
C ASN A 52 2.28 17.29 -2.57
N ARG A 53 1.74 17.42 -3.78
CA ARG A 53 0.64 16.56 -4.26
C ARG A 53 1.06 15.10 -4.37
N ILE A 54 2.23 14.85 -4.94
CA ILE A 54 2.80 13.49 -5.06
C ILE A 54 2.99 12.85 -3.68
N ILE A 55 3.53 13.59 -2.71
CA ILE A 55 3.69 13.14 -1.33
C ILE A 55 2.32 12.81 -0.71
N GLY A 56 1.33 13.69 -0.87
CA GLY A 56 -0.01 13.47 -0.35
C GLY A 56 -0.68 12.21 -0.92
N LEU A 57 -0.63 12.04 -2.24
CA LEU A 57 -1.17 10.86 -2.92
C LEU A 57 -0.48 9.57 -2.49
N SER A 58 0.86 9.59 -2.43
CA SER A 58 1.65 8.43 -2.03
C SER A 58 1.40 8.04 -0.57
N GLY A 59 1.24 9.04 0.31
CA GLY A 59 0.87 8.84 1.71
C GLY A 59 -0.50 8.18 1.84
N ALA A 60 -1.51 8.73 1.16
CA ALA A 60 -2.86 8.17 1.16
C ALA A 60 -2.90 6.72 0.61
N ALA A 61 -2.16 6.45 -0.47
CA ALA A 61 -2.06 5.10 -1.03
C ALA A 61 -1.42 4.11 -0.03
N ARG A 62 -0.33 4.52 0.64
CA ARG A 62 0.32 3.70 1.68
C ARG A 62 -0.63 3.37 2.83
N ASP A 63 -1.33 4.38 3.33
CA ASP A 63 -2.23 4.23 4.47
C ASP A 63 -3.44 3.36 4.10
N GLY A 64 -3.96 3.49 2.87
CA GLY A 64 -4.99 2.61 2.32
C GLY A 64 -4.56 1.15 2.23
N VAL A 65 -3.34 0.88 1.74
CA VAL A 65 -2.77 -0.48 1.70
C VAL A 65 -2.61 -1.05 3.12
N ALA A 66 -2.16 -0.25 4.08
CA ALA A 66 -2.04 -0.68 5.47
C ALA A 66 -3.39 -1.08 6.06
N SER A 67 -4.42 -0.26 5.86
CA SER A 67 -5.79 -0.55 6.33
C SER A 67 -6.36 -1.80 5.66
N ALA A 68 -6.18 -1.97 4.35
CA ALA A 68 -6.61 -3.17 3.64
C ALA A 68 -5.95 -4.45 4.19
N ARG A 69 -4.65 -4.39 4.52
CA ARG A 69 -3.92 -5.51 5.15
C ARG A 69 -4.47 -5.85 6.53
N GLU A 70 -4.87 -4.85 7.31
CA GLU A 70 -5.49 -5.05 8.62
C GLU A 70 -6.87 -5.73 8.49
N GLN A 71 -7.72 -5.22 7.60
CA GLN A 71 -9.03 -5.82 7.32
C GLN A 71 -8.92 -7.28 6.87
N LEU A 72 -7.96 -7.59 5.99
CA LEU A 72 -7.70 -8.98 5.58
C LEU A 72 -7.28 -9.88 6.75
N ARG A 73 -6.45 -9.38 7.67
CA ARG A 73 -6.06 -10.14 8.86
C ARG A 73 -7.25 -10.42 9.77
N ASP A 74 -8.13 -9.45 9.95
CA ASP A 74 -9.35 -9.63 10.74
C ASP A 74 -10.31 -10.64 10.10
N LEU A 75 -10.50 -10.58 8.79
CA LEU A 75 -11.28 -11.57 8.05
C LEU A 75 -10.68 -12.97 8.21
N MET A 76 -9.36 -13.14 8.10
CA MET A 76 -8.69 -14.42 8.33
C MET A 76 -8.80 -14.92 9.78
N ARG A 77 -8.89 -14.01 10.77
CA ARG A 77 -9.12 -14.37 12.17
C ARG A 77 -10.54 -14.86 12.39
N LEU A 78 -11.53 -14.16 11.82
CA LEU A 78 -12.94 -14.54 11.88
C LEU A 78 -13.19 -15.87 11.15
N ALA A 79 -12.61 -16.07 9.97
CA ALA A 79 -12.73 -17.32 9.22
C ALA A 79 -12.16 -18.53 9.99
N ARG A 80 -11.01 -18.39 10.64
CA ARG A 80 -10.49 -19.44 11.55
C ARG A 80 -11.33 -19.61 12.81
N GLY A 81 -12.02 -18.55 13.24
CA GLY A 81 -13.04 -18.61 14.27
C GLY A 81 -14.33 -19.30 13.82
N LEU A 82 -14.56 -19.46 12.51
CA LEU A 82 -15.67 -20.25 11.96
C LEU A 82 -15.29 -21.73 11.80
N ASP A 83 -14.00 -22.09 11.64
CA ASP A 83 -13.56 -23.50 11.62
C ASP A 83 -13.85 -24.27 12.93
N ILE A 84 -14.07 -23.56 14.04
CA ILE A 84 -14.53 -24.15 15.30
C ILE A 84 -16.05 -24.28 15.38
N TYR A 85 -16.79 -23.92 14.34
CA TYR A 85 -18.22 -24.14 14.22
C TYR A 85 -18.51 -25.01 12.99
N ASP A 86 -19.46 -25.94 13.09
CA ASP A 86 -19.93 -26.67 11.93
C ASP A 86 -20.78 -25.76 11.01
N ARG A 87 -21.27 -26.30 9.88
CA ARG A 87 -22.11 -25.56 8.93
C ARG A 87 -23.43 -25.07 9.53
N ASP A 88 -23.88 -25.65 10.64
CA ASP A 88 -25.10 -25.28 11.35
C ASP A 88 -24.83 -24.26 12.48
N GLY A 89 -23.58 -23.82 12.64
CA GLY A 89 -23.16 -22.84 13.64
C GLY A 89 -22.98 -23.44 15.05
N ALA A 90 -22.96 -24.77 15.19
CA ALA A 90 -22.69 -25.41 16.46
C ALA A 90 -21.19 -25.53 16.70
N ARG A 91 -20.72 -25.25 17.92
CA ARG A 91 -19.29 -25.29 18.25
C ARG A 91 -18.79 -26.73 18.14
N THR A 92 -17.84 -26.97 17.24
CA THR A 92 -17.16 -28.25 17.05
C THR A 92 -16.37 -28.61 18.31
N GLN A 93 -16.92 -29.46 19.18
CA GLN A 93 -16.15 -30.08 20.25
C GLN A 93 -15.17 -31.08 19.64
N ARG A 94 -13.89 -30.71 19.56
CA ARG A 94 -12.83 -31.72 19.40
C ARG A 94 -12.79 -32.56 20.67
N ASN A 95 -13.52 -33.67 20.68
CA ASN A 95 -13.29 -34.76 21.63
C ASN A 95 -11.90 -35.33 21.36
N THR A 96 -10.90 -34.88 22.11
CA THR A 96 -9.61 -35.58 22.22
C THR A 96 -9.91 -36.96 22.81
N PRO A 97 -9.62 -38.09 22.12
CA PRO A 97 -9.73 -39.40 22.73
C PRO A 97 -8.57 -39.54 23.75
N GLY A 98 -8.86 -39.19 25.00
CA GLY A 98 -7.94 -39.36 26.12
C GLY A 98 -7.93 -40.81 26.59
N THR A 99 -6.80 -41.48 26.35
CA THR A 99 -6.11 -42.40 27.27
C THR A 99 -6.88 -43.63 27.76
N VAL A 100 -6.58 -44.78 27.14
CA VAL A 100 -6.76 -46.10 27.77
C VAL A 100 -5.74 -46.20 28.92
N ILE A 101 -6.21 -46.02 30.16
CA ILE A 101 -5.44 -46.36 31.36
C ILE A 101 -5.52 -47.88 31.51
N GLY A 102 -4.43 -48.57 31.15
CA GLY A 102 -4.25 -49.98 31.46
C GLY A 102 -4.25 -50.19 32.98
N ARG A 103 -5.17 -51.01 33.48
CA ARG A 103 -5.14 -51.56 34.84
C ARG A 103 -4.34 -52.86 34.83
N PHE A 104 -3.54 -53.01 35.89
CA PHE A 104 -2.69 -54.14 36.30
C PHE A 104 -3.23 -55.53 35.99
#